data_AF-A0A8J3D252-F1
#
_entry.id   AF-A0A8J3D252-F1
#
_cell.length_a   1.000
_cell.length_b   1.000
_cell.length_c   1.000
_cell.angle_alpha   90.00
_cell.angle_beta   90.00
_cell.angle_gamma   90.00
#
_symmetry.space_group_name_H-M   'P 1'
#
loop_
_entity.id
_entity.type
_entity.pdbx_description
1 polymer ?
#
loop_
_entity_poly.entity_id
_entity_poly.type
_entity_poly.pdbx_seq_one_letter_code
_entity_poly.pdbx_strand_id
1 'polypeptide(L)'
;MDSWEVRNVLSILKTNQKILATVLRDGQEYAKVSFLKLCEMGYNFKYHTHTDLGSHNLTYEFCFEKGIYRIDQDWVIVVRDLGESYLKEFSKKLVREYPSSNNQNYA
;
A
#
# COMPACT_ATOMS: atom_id res chain seq x y z
N MET A 1 -26.53 10.41 1.29
CA MET A 1 -25.51 9.34 1.42
C MET A 1 -25.93 8.49 2.59
N ASP A 2 -26.49 7.33 2.31
CA ASP A 2 -27.17 6.54 3.32
C ASP A 2 -26.14 5.92 4.27
N SER A 3 -26.49 5.81 5.56
CA SER A 3 -25.60 5.27 6.60
C SER A 3 -25.05 3.87 6.28
N TRP A 4 -25.72 3.10 5.41
CA TRP A 4 -25.33 1.75 5.04
C TRP A 4 -24.09 1.69 4.13
N GLU A 5 -23.96 2.60 3.16
CA GLU A 5 -22.82 2.62 2.23
C GLU A 5 -21.53 2.97 2.98
N VAL A 6 -21.62 3.96 3.88
CA VAL A 6 -20.53 4.37 4.77
C VAL A 6 -20.09 3.20 5.65
N ARG A 7 -21.03 2.45 6.24
CA ARG A 7 -20.72 1.27 7.06
C ARG A 7 -20.01 0.18 6.25
N ASN A 8 -20.42 -0.03 5.00
CA ASN A 8 -19.79 -1.03 4.13
C ASN A 8 -18.34 -0.65 3.81
N VAL A 9 -18.09 0.60 3.41
CA VAL A 9 -16.73 1.11 3.15
C VAL A 9 -15.85 1.01 4.40
N LEU A 10 -16.38 1.40 5.56
CA LEU A 10 -15.64 1.28 6.83
C LEU A 10 -15.31 -0.18 7.18
N SER A 11 -16.19 -1.12 6.87
CA SER A 11 -15.95 -2.55 7.07
C SER A 11 -14.83 -3.09 6.16
N ILE A 12 -14.82 -2.65 4.89
CA ILE A 12 -13.76 -2.97 3.93
C ILE A 12 -12.42 -2.38 4.40
N LEU A 13 -12.39 -1.10 4.77
CA LEU A 13 -11.17 -0.45 5.26
C LEU A 13 -10.63 -1.12 6.53
N LYS A 14 -11.49 -1.51 7.48
CA LYS A 14 -11.07 -2.27 8.67
C LYS A 14 -10.49 -3.64 8.32
N THR A 15 -11.03 -4.31 7.31
CA THR A 15 -10.51 -5.59 6.81
C THR A 15 -9.14 -5.40 6.17
N ASN A 16 -9.00 -4.42 5.28
CA ASN A 16 -7.72 -4.03 4.68
C ASN A 16 -6.66 -3.71 5.75
N GLN A 17 -7.01 -2.91 6.76
CA GLN A 17 -6.11 -2.56 7.86
C GLN A 17 -5.58 -3.80 8.60
N LYS A 18 -6.45 -4.78 8.90
CA LYS A 18 -6.05 -6.04 9.56
C LYS A 18 -5.13 -6.89 8.68
N ILE A 19 -5.42 -6.96 7.38
CA ILE A 19 -4.57 -7.69 6.42
C ILE A 19 -3.18 -7.08 6.36
N LEU A 20 -3.06 -5.75 6.22
CA LEU A 20 -1.77 -5.08 6.20
C LEU A 20 -1.01 -5.25 7.52
N ALA A 21 -1.70 -5.24 8.67
CA ALA A 21 -1.09 -5.52 9.96
C ALA A 21 -0.59 -6.98 10.09
N THR A 22 -1.23 -7.93 9.41
CA THR A 22 -0.80 -9.33 9.39
C THR A 22 0.44 -9.52 8.51
N VAL A 23 0.48 -8.82 7.38
CA VAL A 23 1.60 -8.86 6.42
C VAL A 23 2.82 -8.12 6.97
N LEU A 24 2.64 -6.89 7.44
CA LEU A 24 3.71 -6.07 8.00
C LEU A 24 3.65 -6.11 9.53
N ARG A 25 4.41 -7.04 10.11
CA ARG A 25 4.50 -7.23 11.57
C ARG A 25 5.33 -6.13 12.22
N ASP A 26 5.22 -6.01 13.54
CA ASP A 26 6.03 -5.07 14.30
C ASP A 26 7.52 -5.39 14.23
N GLY A 27 8.35 -4.33 14.16
CA GLY A 27 9.80 -4.43 13.96
C GLY A 27 10.24 -4.55 12.49
N GLN A 28 9.33 -4.77 11.54
CA GLN A 28 9.67 -4.74 10.10
C GLN A 28 9.47 -3.33 9.52
N GLU A 29 10.46 -2.86 8.77
CA GLU A 29 10.42 -1.57 8.03
C GLU A 29 9.40 -1.65 6.88
N TYR A 30 9.46 -2.72 6.08
CA TYR A 30 8.54 -3.02 4.99
C TYR A 30 8.42 -4.53 4.78
N ALA A 31 7.40 -4.96 4.03
CA ALA A 31 7.19 -6.34 3.64
C ALA A 31 6.86 -6.43 2.15
N LYS A 32 7.56 -7.29 1.41
CA LYS A 32 7.21 -7.64 0.03
C LYS A 32 6.24 -8.81 0.04
N VAL A 33 5.09 -8.65 -0.60
CA VAL A 33 4.02 -9.66 -0.69
C VAL A 33 3.50 -9.71 -2.12
N SER A 34 3.04 -10.88 -2.57
CA SER A 34 2.43 -10.95 -3.89
C SER A 34 1.04 -10.30 -3.88
N PHE A 35 0.68 -9.68 -5.00
CA PHE A 35 -0.63 -9.11 -5.24
C PHE A 35 -1.72 -10.17 -5.04
N LEU A 36 -1.51 -11.36 -5.62
CA LEU A 36 -2.42 -12.50 -5.47
C LEU A 36 -2.62 -12.88 -4.00
N LYS A 37 -1.57 -12.85 -3.18
CA LYS A 37 -1.70 -13.20 -1.75
C LYS A 37 -2.59 -12.22 -1.01
N LEU A 38 -2.49 -10.93 -1.31
CA LEU A 38 -3.38 -9.92 -0.74
C LEU A 38 -4.83 -10.15 -1.21
N CYS A 39 -5.05 -10.48 -2.49
CA CYS A 39 -6.37 -10.84 -3.00
C CYS A 39 -6.96 -12.06 -2.26
N GLU A 40 -6.18 -13.12 -2.08
CA GLU A 40 -6.60 -14.33 -1.35
C GLU A 40 -6.95 -14.04 0.11
N MET A 41 -6.28 -13.07 0.73
CA MET A 41 -6.59 -12.61 2.09
C MET A 41 -7.85 -11.73 2.16
N GLY A 42 -8.45 -11.37 1.01
CA GLY A 42 -9.64 -10.52 0.91
C GLY A 42 -9.33 -9.03 0.87
N TYR A 43 -8.10 -8.63 0.54
CA TYR A 43 -7.73 -7.22 0.43
C TYR A 43 -8.43 -6.58 -0.76
N ASN A 44 -9.03 -5.41 -0.53
CA ASN A 44 -9.74 -4.67 -1.56
C ASN A 44 -8.98 -3.39 -1.94
N PHE A 45 -8.24 -3.44 -3.05
CA PHE A 45 -7.41 -2.35 -3.57
C PHE A 45 -8.19 -1.10 -3.97
N LYS A 46 -9.51 -1.18 -4.17
CA LYS A 46 -10.34 -0.02 -4.51
C LYS A 46 -10.47 0.98 -3.36
N TYR A 47 -10.27 0.52 -2.12
CA TYR A 47 -10.54 1.33 -0.92
C TYR A 47 -9.27 1.59 -0.13
N HIS A 48 -8.87 2.86 -0.12
CA HIS A 48 -7.80 3.42 0.68
C HIS A 48 -8.29 4.73 1.33
N THR A 49 -7.60 5.20 2.36
CA THR A 49 -7.94 6.43 3.08
C THR A 49 -7.33 7.67 2.43
N HIS A 50 -6.12 7.56 1.91
CA HIS A 50 -5.40 8.63 1.21
C HIS A 50 -4.27 8.02 0.37
N THR A 51 -3.67 8.86 -0.47
CA THR A 51 -2.51 8.51 -1.27
C THR A 51 -1.42 9.54 -1.05
N ASP A 52 -0.18 9.08 -0.85
CA ASP A 52 0.96 9.99 -0.82
C ASP A 52 1.94 9.68 -1.95
N LEU A 53 2.59 10.74 -2.42
CA LEU A 53 3.63 10.66 -3.43
C LEU A 53 4.99 10.61 -2.76
N GLY A 54 5.72 9.54 -3.02
CA GLY A 54 7.13 9.45 -2.73
C GLY A 54 7.99 10.16 -3.78
N SER A 55 9.30 9.94 -3.68
CA SER A 55 10.22 10.36 -4.75
C SER A 55 10.07 9.47 -5.98
N HIS A 56 10.51 9.94 -7.16
CA HIS A 56 10.45 9.18 -8.42
C HIS A 56 9.04 8.76 -8.85
N ASN A 57 8.01 9.55 -8.51
CA ASN A 57 6.61 9.29 -8.82
C ASN A 57 6.06 7.98 -8.25
N LEU A 58 6.69 7.42 -7.21
CA LEU A 58 6.13 6.27 -6.50
C LEU A 58 4.88 6.71 -5.73
N THR A 59 3.74 6.10 -6.04
CA THR A 59 2.45 6.41 -5.39
C THR A 59 2.14 5.33 -4.36
N TYR A 60 1.89 5.75 -3.13
CA TYR A 60 1.54 4.87 -2.02
C TYR A 60 0.07 5.02 -1.70
N GLU A 61 -0.66 3.92 -1.63
CA GLU A 61 -2.07 3.88 -1.24
C GLU A 61 -2.19 3.43 0.21
N PHE A 62 -2.65 4.32 1.09
CA PHE A 62 -2.69 4.08 2.52
C PHE A 62 -4.05 3.66 3.03
N CYS A 63 -4.07 2.70 3.95
CA CYS A 63 -5.22 2.34 4.76
C CYS A 63 -4.84 2.56 6.24
N PHE A 64 -5.13 3.76 6.75
CA PHE A 64 -4.64 4.24 8.04
C PHE A 64 -3.10 4.27 8.07
N GLU A 65 -2.47 3.70 9.10
CA GLU A 65 -1.02 3.76 9.35
C GLU A 65 -0.17 2.85 8.45
N LYS A 66 -0.79 2.10 7.52
CA LYS A 66 -0.09 1.19 6.62
C LYS A 66 -0.52 1.41 5.20
N GLY A 67 0.43 1.38 4.28
CA GLY A 67 0.17 1.59 2.86
C GLY A 67 0.81 0.53 2.00
N ILE A 68 0.41 0.55 0.74
CA ILE A 68 0.95 -0.31 -0.30
C ILE A 68 1.55 0.51 -1.43
N TYR A 69 2.65 0.01 -1.99
CA TYR A 69 3.20 0.46 -3.26
C TYR A 69 3.25 -0.74 -4.19
N ARG A 70 2.68 -0.60 -5.38
CA ARG A 70 2.69 -1.66 -6.39
C ARG A 70 3.99 -1.57 -7.18
N ILE A 71 4.82 -2.61 -7.07
CA ILE A 71 6.07 -2.70 -7.84
C ILE A 71 5.72 -2.99 -9.29
N ASP A 72 4.93 -4.03 -9.51
CA ASP A 72 4.56 -4.53 -10.82
C ASP A 72 3.19 -5.22 -10.72
N GLN A 73 2.84 -6.05 -11.70
CA GLN A 73 1.56 -6.76 -11.71
C GLN A 73 1.43 -7.77 -10.56
N ASP A 74 2.54 -8.36 -10.13
CA ASP A 74 2.57 -9.51 -9.22
C ASP A 74 3.00 -9.16 -7.80
N TRP A 75 3.72 -8.05 -7.59
CA TRP A 75 4.35 -7.71 -6.31
C TRP A 75 3.95 -6.35 -5.77
N VAL A 76 3.77 -6.34 -4.45
CA VAL A 76 3.42 -5.18 -3.66
C VAL A 76 4.37 -5.05 -2.48
N ILE A 77 4.78 -3.83 -2.17
CA ILE A 77 5.46 -3.49 -0.92
C ILE A 77 4.44 -2.92 0.06
N VAL A 78 4.39 -3.48 1.27
CA VAL A 78 3.64 -2.91 2.40
C VAL A 78 4.59 -2.09 3.27
N VAL A 79 4.21 -0.86 3.58
CA VAL A 79 4.99 0.08 4.40
C VAL A 79 4.15 0.65 5.54
N ARG A 80 4.81 1.28 6.52
CA ARG A 80 4.16 2.14 7.51
C ARG A 80 4.14 3.58 7.02
N ASP A 81 3.09 4.30 7.40
CA ASP A 81 3.07 5.76 7.29
C ASP A 81 3.90 6.35 8.44
N LEU A 82 5.10 6.82 8.11
CA LEU A 82 6.02 7.52 9.01
C LEU A 82 6.27 8.96 8.54
N GLY A 83 5.40 9.48 7.65
CA GLY A 83 5.49 10.82 7.08
C GLY A 83 6.37 10.95 5.83
N GLU A 84 6.31 12.13 5.21
CA GLU A 84 6.89 12.40 3.89
C GLU A 84 8.40 12.16 3.80
N SER A 85 9.16 12.57 4.82
CA SER A 85 10.63 12.44 4.81
C SER A 85 11.05 10.98 4.74
N TYR A 86 10.34 10.10 5.44
CA TYR A 86 10.54 8.65 5.36
C TYR A 86 10.22 8.13 3.96
N LEU A 87 9.06 8.50 3.39
CA LEU A 87 8.66 8.05 2.05
C LEU A 87 9.63 8.50 0.96
N LYS A 88 10.19 9.71 1.06
CA LYS A 88 11.20 10.22 0.12
C LYS A 88 12.47 9.35 0.13
N GLU A 89 13.02 9.05 1.30
CA GLU A 89 14.22 8.21 1.42
C GLU A 89 13.92 6.74 1.06
N PHE A 90 12.79 6.21 1.51
CA PHE A 90 12.37 4.85 1.20
C PHE A 90 12.15 4.65 -0.31
N SER A 91 11.58 5.64 -1.00
CA SER A 91 11.38 5.57 -2.45
C SER A 91 12.71 5.52 -3.21
N LYS A 92 13.75 6.25 -2.76
CA LYS A 92 15.10 6.15 -3.35
C LYS A 92 15.67 4.73 -3.18
N LYS A 93 15.49 4.13 -2.00
CA LYS A 93 15.89 2.74 -1.72
C LYS A 93 15.16 1.76 -2.64
N LEU A 94 13.84 1.88 -2.79
CA LEU A 94 13.04 1.02 -3.65
C LEU A 94 13.46 1.10 -5.13
N VAL A 95 13.71 2.29 -5.67
CA VAL A 95 14.14 2.45 -7.07
C VAL A 95 15.48 1.76 -7.33
N ARG A 96 16.39 1.78 -6.34
CA ARG A 96 17.68 1.07 -6.43
C ARG A 96 17.51 -0.44 -6.35
N GLU A 97 16.59 -0.94 -5.52
CA GLU A 97 16.34 -2.37 -5.32
C GLU A 97 15.49 -2.98 -6.45
N TYR A 98 14.55 -2.21 -7.02
CA TYR A 98 13.58 -2.64 -8.04
C TYR A 98 13.53 -1.67 -9.25
N PRO A 99 14.63 -1.55 -10.03
CA PRO A 99 14.75 -0.54 -11.09
C PRO A 99 13.79 -0.74 -12.27
N SER A 100 13.31 -1.96 -12.50
CA SER A 100 12.45 -2.32 -13.66
C SER A 100 10.99 -1.84 -13.56
N SER A 101 10.58 -1.35 -12.39
CA SER A 101 9.19 -1.02 -12.01
C SER A 101 8.76 0.38 -12.48
N ASN A 102 9.70 1.25 -12.84
CA ASN A 102 9.46 2.68 -13.10
C ASN A 102 8.77 2.98 -14.44
N ASN A 103 8.29 1.96 -15.16
CA ASN A 103 7.58 2.12 -16.43
C ASN A 103 6.17 1.55 -16.33
N GLN A 104 5.28 2.27 -15.65
CA GLN A 104 3.86 2.20 -15.99
C GLN A 104 3.13 3.48 -15.52
N ASN A 105 3.12 4.46 -16.43
CA ASN A 105 1.98 5.35 -16.57
C ASN A 105 0.75 4.45 -16.74
N TYR A 106 -0.15 4.43 -15.76
CA TYR A 106 -1.50 3.95 -16.00
C TYR A 106 -2.18 5.00 -16.90
N ALA A 107 -2.36 4.63 -18.16
CA ALA A 107 -3.21 5.30 -19.13
C ALA A 107 -4.68 5.26 -18.69
#